data_AF-A0A139AVK2-F1
#
_entry.id   AF-A0A139AVK2-F1
#
_cell.length_a   1.000
_cell.length_b   1.000
_cell.length_c   1.000
_cell.angle_alpha   90.00
_cell.angle_beta   90.00
_cell.angle_gamma   90.00
#
_symmetry.space_group_name_H-M   'P 1'
#
loop_
_entity.id
_entity.type
_entity.pdbx_description
1 polymer ?
#
loop_
_entity_poly.entity_id
_entity_poly.type
_entity_poly.pdbx_seq_one_letter_code
_entity_poly.pdbx_strand_id
1 'polypeptide(L)'
;MGASVLSSVLNLTKSLTAAPLLSIPYSFLLLTPHLATCVILLLAVATSFTLKASVRASRRLIGDTGAVNWAGVARAAVGGTRWKYYRGGGEGKGGGEMDVVDLVVGVLTFGAASGYLIAISDSMSRAAAVVPLAPELQKWAIDRKAWILVCALIVIPLSMPRHLHSLRFSSLLGNLAVAYVVCMVVAWWVVNGPQAGSLRDFGVLRSVRDTRDHNWSAAVEAATQGWRDLAASDLDKWVYGFYAVSLIVNLMSCHQIIYTVYNELQDHSPVRMGLVIDASVALSTGIYLLVGWFGWLTWREKVVGDVLNNSLSWHELPFPYPSSLHMQFNYTHAVPQ
;
A
#
# COMPACT_ATOMS: atom_id res chain seq x y z
N MET A 1 -12.82 16.01 -23.85
CA MET A 1 -11.93 16.91 -23.08
C MET A 1 -11.03 16.04 -22.23
N GLY A 2 -9.71 16.04 -22.47
CA GLY A 2 -8.75 15.24 -21.69
C GLY A 2 -8.61 15.74 -20.24
N ALA A 3 -7.92 14.98 -19.40
CA ALA A 3 -7.54 15.35 -18.05
C ALA A 3 -6.35 16.33 -18.05
N SER A 4 -6.37 17.32 -17.17
CA SER A 4 -5.22 18.20 -16.96
C SER A 4 -4.08 17.44 -16.26
N VAL A 5 -2.87 17.96 -16.37
CA VAL A 5 -1.68 17.41 -15.68
C VAL A 5 -1.92 17.23 -14.19
N LEU A 6 -2.49 18.26 -13.52
CA LEU A 6 -2.81 18.20 -12.09
C LEU A 6 -3.83 17.10 -11.79
N SER A 7 -4.88 16.97 -12.60
CA SER A 7 -5.87 15.92 -12.42
C SER A 7 -5.26 14.53 -12.58
N SER A 8 -4.35 14.36 -13.54
CA SER A 8 -3.63 13.10 -13.75
C SER A 8 -2.67 12.77 -12.60
N VAL A 9 -2.01 13.79 -12.03
CA VAL A 9 -1.17 13.64 -10.83
C VAL A 9 -2.00 13.14 -9.65
N LEU A 10 -3.11 13.83 -9.34
CA LEU A 10 -3.99 13.41 -8.25
C LEU A 10 -4.56 12.01 -8.44
N ASN A 11 -4.86 11.62 -9.69
CA ASN A 11 -5.36 10.28 -10.00
C ASN A 11 -4.29 9.21 -9.76
N LEU A 12 -3.06 9.44 -10.24
CA LEU A 12 -1.96 8.51 -10.08
C LEU A 12 -1.50 8.42 -8.62
N THR A 13 -1.40 9.56 -7.92
CA THR A 13 -1.10 9.61 -6.47
C THR A 13 -2.10 8.80 -5.67
N LYS A 14 -3.41 8.96 -5.88
CA LYS A 14 -4.42 8.20 -5.13
C LYS A 14 -4.18 6.69 -5.24
N SER A 15 -3.76 6.23 -6.42
CA SER A 15 -3.52 4.81 -6.66
C SER A 15 -2.27 4.31 -5.93
N LEU A 16 -1.29 5.17 -5.71
CA LEU A 16 -0.09 4.89 -4.93
C LEU A 16 -0.42 4.89 -3.41
N THR A 17 -1.12 5.92 -2.92
CA THR A 17 -1.28 6.19 -1.48
C THR A 17 -2.45 5.49 -0.79
N ALA A 18 -3.07 4.50 -1.41
CA ALA A 18 -4.27 3.82 -0.90
C ALA A 18 -3.97 2.84 0.27
N ALA A 19 -4.72 1.74 0.40
CA ALA A 19 -4.61 0.77 1.50
C ALA A 19 -3.19 0.35 1.94
N PRO A 20 -2.19 0.20 1.05
CA PRO A 20 -0.82 -0.14 1.46
C PRO A 20 -0.16 0.89 2.40
N LEU A 21 -0.64 2.14 2.40
CA LEU A 21 -0.15 3.23 3.26
C LEU A 21 -0.21 2.88 4.75
N LEU A 22 -1.22 2.12 5.16
CA LEU A 22 -1.44 1.77 6.57
C LEU A 22 -0.37 0.82 7.12
N SER A 23 0.34 0.10 6.25
CA SER A 23 1.37 -0.87 6.62
C SER A 23 2.79 -0.27 6.63
N ILE A 24 2.97 1.01 6.27
CA ILE A 24 4.30 1.63 6.19
C ILE A 24 5.01 1.70 7.55
N PRO A 25 4.37 2.12 8.65
CA PRO A 25 5.07 2.16 9.93
C PRO A 25 5.60 0.78 10.33
N TYR A 26 4.88 -0.28 9.94
CA TYR A 26 5.27 -1.66 10.20
C TYR A 26 6.48 -2.08 9.36
N SER A 27 6.56 -1.66 8.09
CA SER A 27 7.77 -1.90 7.29
C SER A 27 8.99 -1.16 7.85
N PHE A 28 8.82 0.00 8.51
CA PHE A 28 9.91 0.71 9.20
C PHE A 28 10.39 -0.02 10.46
N LEU A 29 9.46 -0.61 11.22
CA LEU A 29 9.80 -1.51 12.33
C LEU A 29 10.56 -2.72 11.79
N LEU A 30 10.01 -3.35 10.75
CA LEU A 30 10.57 -4.54 10.15
C LEU A 30 11.82 -4.31 9.33
N LEU A 31 12.21 -3.10 8.89
CA LEU A 31 13.42 -2.77 8.10
C LEU A 31 14.46 -1.91 8.79
N THR A 32 14.21 -1.41 10.00
CA THR A 32 14.85 -0.22 10.55
C THR A 32 14.48 1.01 9.71
N PRO A 33 14.24 2.17 10.34
CA PRO A 33 13.71 3.34 9.63
C PRO A 33 14.67 3.88 8.54
N HIS A 34 15.98 3.74 8.73
CA HIS A 34 16.99 4.19 7.78
C HIS A 34 17.03 3.32 6.52
N LEU A 35 17.10 2.00 6.69
CA LEU A 35 17.10 1.08 5.55
C LEU A 35 15.74 1.08 4.83
N ALA A 36 14.61 1.17 5.55
CA ALA A 36 13.30 1.37 4.93
C ALA A 36 13.26 2.66 4.09
N THR A 37 13.82 3.76 4.59
CA THR A 37 13.95 5.03 3.84
C THR A 37 14.78 4.85 2.57
N CYS A 38 15.94 4.19 2.66
CA CYS A 38 16.79 3.91 1.50
C CYS A 38 16.06 3.06 0.45
N VAL A 39 15.36 2.01 0.88
CA VAL A 39 14.58 1.12 -0.01
C VAL A 39 13.45 1.90 -0.69
N ILE A 40 12.73 2.75 0.04
CA ILE A 40 11.68 3.62 -0.52
C ILE A 40 12.25 4.55 -1.59
N LEU A 41 13.36 5.23 -1.32
CA LEU A 41 13.98 6.15 -2.27
C LEU A 41 14.50 5.44 -3.52
N LEU A 42 15.13 4.27 -3.35
CA LEU A 42 15.59 3.43 -4.45
C LEU A 42 14.43 2.99 -5.34
N LEU A 43 13.34 2.50 -4.73
CA LEU A 43 12.16 2.07 -5.46
C LEU A 43 11.41 3.23 -6.10
N ALA A 44 11.41 4.43 -5.51
CA ALA A 44 10.86 5.63 -6.15
C ALA A 44 11.60 5.97 -7.44
N VAL A 45 12.94 5.96 -7.41
CA VAL A 45 13.77 6.19 -8.61
C VAL A 45 13.53 5.10 -9.67
N ALA A 46 13.55 3.83 -9.24
CA ALA A 46 13.31 2.69 -10.13
C ALA A 46 11.90 2.74 -10.77
N THR A 47 10.89 3.13 -10.00
CA THR A 47 9.50 3.27 -10.46
C THR A 47 9.37 4.40 -11.48
N SER A 48 9.89 5.59 -11.16
CA SER A 48 9.90 6.71 -12.12
C SER A 48 10.62 6.36 -13.41
N PHE A 49 11.78 5.67 -13.32
CA PHE A 49 12.52 5.22 -14.49
C PHE A 49 11.72 4.23 -15.34
N THR A 50 11.20 3.17 -14.73
CA THR A 50 10.48 2.09 -15.43
C THR A 50 9.18 2.59 -16.06
N LEU A 51 8.42 3.47 -15.39
CA LEU A 51 7.21 4.07 -15.95
C LEU A 51 7.55 4.95 -17.17
N LYS A 52 8.54 5.84 -17.06
CA LYS A 52 8.97 6.68 -18.18
C LYS A 52 9.53 5.85 -19.34
N ALA A 53 10.25 4.77 -19.06
CA ALA A 53 10.70 3.83 -20.08
C ALA A 53 9.52 3.15 -20.78
N SER A 54 8.51 2.69 -20.03
CA SER A 54 7.32 2.02 -20.58
C SER A 54 6.49 2.92 -21.51
N VAL A 55 6.34 4.21 -21.18
CA VAL A 55 5.62 5.20 -22.01
C VAL A 55 6.42 5.58 -23.27
N ARG A 56 7.75 5.67 -23.17
CA ARG A 56 8.60 5.91 -24.34
C ARG A 56 8.64 4.70 -25.28
N ALA A 57 8.69 3.49 -24.72
CA ALA A 57 8.65 2.25 -25.48
C ALA A 57 7.31 2.11 -26.22
N SER A 58 6.18 2.37 -25.55
CA SER A 58 4.87 2.30 -26.19
C SER A 58 4.74 3.27 -27.36
N ARG A 59 5.27 4.49 -27.23
CA ARG A 59 5.27 5.47 -28.33
C ARG A 59 6.10 5.00 -29.54
N ARG A 60 7.26 4.37 -29.30
CA ARG A 60 8.11 3.83 -30.38
C ARG A 60 7.47 2.65 -31.11
N LEU A 61 6.69 1.84 -30.38
CA LEU A 61 6.11 0.61 -30.91
C LEU A 61 4.76 0.81 -31.59
N ILE A 62 3.90 1.69 -31.05
CA ILE A 62 2.51 1.85 -31.49
C ILE A 62 2.31 3.15 -32.30
N GLY A 63 3.19 4.13 -32.16
CA GLY A 63 3.06 5.46 -32.78
C GLY A 63 2.13 6.40 -32.01
N ASP A 64 1.81 7.54 -32.63
CA ASP A 64 1.14 8.68 -31.97
C ASP A 64 -0.41 8.68 -32.08
N THR A 65 -1.01 7.72 -32.78
CA THR A 65 -2.43 7.80 -33.21
C THR A 65 -3.39 6.84 -32.49
N GLY A 66 -2.88 5.93 -31.64
CA GLY A 66 -3.69 4.89 -30.99
C GLY A 66 -3.74 4.99 -29.46
N ALA A 67 -4.86 4.56 -28.87
CA ALA A 67 -4.93 4.32 -27.43
C ALA A 67 -3.96 3.20 -27.05
N VAL A 68 -3.10 3.47 -26.06
CA VAL A 68 -2.07 2.53 -25.61
C VAL A 68 -2.64 1.59 -24.56
N ASN A 69 -2.36 0.30 -24.66
CA ASN A 69 -2.65 -0.68 -23.62
C ASN A 69 -1.53 -1.72 -23.51
N TRP A 70 -1.48 -2.42 -22.38
CA TRP A 70 -0.41 -3.38 -22.07
C TRP A 70 -0.31 -4.50 -23.11
N ALA A 71 -1.43 -5.11 -23.49
CA ALA A 71 -1.51 -6.13 -24.53
C ALA A 71 -0.94 -5.65 -25.87
N GLY A 72 -1.32 -4.44 -26.30
CA GLY A 72 -0.87 -3.85 -27.57
C GLY A 72 0.63 -3.58 -27.58
N VAL A 73 1.17 -3.06 -26.47
CA VAL A 73 2.62 -2.84 -26.32
C VAL A 73 3.38 -4.17 -26.33
N ALA A 74 2.87 -5.18 -25.63
CA ALA A 74 3.47 -6.51 -25.58
C ALA A 74 3.51 -7.17 -26.97
N ARG A 75 2.38 -7.16 -27.70
CA ARG A 75 2.30 -7.67 -29.07
C ARG A 75 3.25 -6.96 -30.02
N ALA A 76 3.36 -5.64 -29.91
CA ALA A 76 4.25 -4.86 -30.75
C ALA A 76 5.73 -5.11 -30.42
N ALA A 77 6.07 -5.29 -29.13
CA ALA A 77 7.45 -5.52 -28.67
C ALA A 77 8.01 -6.88 -29.10
N VAL A 78 7.18 -7.93 -29.12
CA VAL A 78 7.63 -9.32 -29.38
C VAL A 78 7.60 -9.69 -30.86
N GLY A 79 7.09 -8.81 -31.73
CA GLY A 79 6.92 -9.07 -33.16
C GLY A 79 5.74 -10.01 -33.41
N GLY A 80 4.72 -9.52 -34.14
CA GLY A 80 3.36 -10.08 -34.20
C GLY A 80 3.15 -11.49 -34.78
N THR A 81 4.05 -12.47 -34.56
CA THR A 81 3.96 -13.79 -35.21
C THR A 81 4.22 -15.02 -34.33
N ARG A 82 4.38 -14.94 -33.00
CA ARG A 82 4.67 -16.16 -32.22
C ARG A 82 4.18 -16.23 -30.77
N TRP A 83 3.00 -15.67 -30.47
CA TRP A 83 2.29 -16.00 -29.23
C TRP A 83 0.89 -16.47 -29.59
N LYS A 84 0.66 -17.78 -29.43
CA LYS A 84 -0.57 -18.49 -29.78
C LYS A 84 -0.95 -19.42 -28.64
N TYR A 85 -1.55 -18.86 -27.59
CA TYR A 85 -2.24 -19.55 -26.50
C TYR A 85 -3.32 -18.54 -26.05
N TYR A 86 -4.55 -18.55 -26.54
CA TYR A 86 -5.62 -19.56 -26.46
C TYR A 86 -6.24 -19.80 -27.86
N ARG A 87 -5.76 -20.79 -28.61
CA ARG A 87 -6.38 -21.20 -29.88
C ARG A 87 -7.53 -22.17 -29.61
N GLY A 88 -8.70 -21.63 -29.27
CA GLY A 88 -9.98 -22.30 -29.53
C GLY A 88 -10.33 -22.05 -31.00
N GLY A 89 -10.38 -23.12 -31.81
CA GLY A 89 -10.41 -23.03 -33.28
C GLY A 89 -11.63 -22.37 -33.90
N GLY A 90 -11.47 -21.99 -35.17
CA GLY A 90 -12.57 -21.66 -36.08
C GLY A 90 -12.70 -20.17 -36.38
N GLU A 91 -12.49 -19.82 -37.64
CA GLU A 91 -12.84 -18.52 -38.21
C GLU A 91 -14.28 -18.12 -37.85
N GLY A 92 -14.47 -16.89 -37.36
CA GLY A 92 -15.73 -16.18 -37.53
C GLY A 92 -16.59 -15.83 -36.31
N LYS A 93 -16.15 -15.98 -35.05
CA LYS A 93 -16.89 -15.43 -33.89
C LYS A 93 -15.97 -14.86 -32.81
N GLY A 94 -16.24 -13.62 -32.39
CA GLY A 94 -15.46 -12.83 -31.43
C GLY A 94 -15.38 -13.43 -30.02
N GLY A 95 -14.52 -14.44 -29.84
CA GLY A 95 -14.00 -14.86 -28.54
C GLY A 95 -12.67 -14.16 -28.30
N GLY A 96 -12.62 -13.25 -27.32
CA GLY A 96 -11.42 -12.48 -27.01
C GLY A 96 -10.30 -13.36 -26.46
N GLU A 97 -9.21 -13.50 -27.21
CA GLU A 97 -7.96 -14.11 -26.73
C GLU A 97 -7.36 -13.19 -25.65
N MET A 98 -7.29 -13.65 -24.39
CA MET A 98 -6.68 -12.89 -23.30
C MET A 98 -5.15 -13.06 -23.36
N ASP A 99 -4.42 -11.95 -23.52
CA ASP A 99 -2.95 -11.94 -23.55
C ASP A 99 -2.39 -12.37 -22.17
N VAL A 100 -1.22 -13.02 -22.11
CA VAL A 100 -0.55 -13.35 -20.83
C VAL A 100 -0.30 -12.09 -20.02
N VAL A 101 0.01 -10.98 -20.70
CA VAL A 101 0.18 -9.69 -20.03
C VAL A 101 -1.13 -9.19 -19.43
N ASP A 102 -2.25 -9.34 -20.14
CA ASP A 102 -3.57 -8.98 -19.62
C ASP A 102 -3.98 -9.87 -18.44
N LEU A 103 -3.63 -11.16 -18.47
CA LEU A 103 -3.82 -12.07 -17.34
C LEU A 103 -3.01 -11.64 -16.12
N VAL A 104 -1.72 -11.32 -16.30
CA VAL A 104 -0.85 -10.84 -15.21
C VAL A 104 -1.38 -9.54 -14.61
N VAL A 105 -1.75 -8.57 -15.45
CA VAL A 105 -2.37 -7.32 -14.99
C VAL A 105 -3.70 -7.60 -14.28
N GLY A 106 -4.49 -8.54 -14.79
CA GLY A 106 -5.73 -9.00 -14.17
C GLY A 106 -5.53 -9.59 -12.77
N VAL A 107 -4.53 -10.45 -12.59
CA VAL A 107 -4.18 -11.03 -11.29
C VAL A 107 -3.70 -9.97 -10.31
N LEU A 108 -2.84 -9.04 -10.75
CA LEU A 108 -2.34 -7.95 -9.91
C LEU A 108 -3.46 -7.01 -9.46
N THR A 109 -4.37 -6.66 -10.37
CA THR A 109 -5.51 -5.78 -10.06
C THR A 109 -6.54 -6.47 -9.17
N PHE A 110 -6.77 -7.78 -9.35
CA PHE A 110 -7.57 -8.58 -8.43
C PHE A 110 -6.95 -8.61 -7.02
N GLY A 111 -5.63 -8.79 -6.92
CA GLY A 111 -4.89 -8.69 -5.67
C GLY A 111 -5.13 -7.35 -4.98
N ALA A 112 -4.93 -6.23 -5.68
CA ALA A 112 -5.19 -4.90 -5.15
C ALA A 112 -6.65 -4.70 -4.71
N ALA A 113 -7.62 -5.16 -5.50
CA ALA A 113 -9.04 -5.07 -5.17
C ALA A 113 -9.39 -5.86 -3.90
N SER A 114 -8.85 -7.08 -3.76
CA SER A 114 -9.04 -7.89 -2.55
C SER A 114 -8.40 -7.24 -1.32
N GLY A 115 -7.23 -6.62 -1.46
CA GLY A 115 -6.59 -5.82 -0.41
C GLY A 115 -7.46 -4.65 0.07
N TYR A 116 -8.11 -3.93 -0.86
CA TYR A 116 -9.06 -2.87 -0.49
C TYR A 116 -10.27 -3.39 0.28
N LEU A 117 -10.84 -4.53 -0.12
CA LEU A 117 -11.96 -5.14 0.59
C LEU A 117 -11.59 -5.54 2.02
N ILE A 118 -10.39 -6.09 2.22
CA ILE A 118 -9.87 -6.44 3.55
C ILE A 118 -9.73 -5.17 4.41
N ALA A 119 -9.07 -4.13 3.90
CA ALA A 119 -8.87 -2.88 4.63
C ALA A 119 -10.18 -2.18 5.03
N ILE A 120 -11.17 -2.17 4.12
CA ILE A 120 -12.51 -1.64 4.43
C ILE A 120 -13.18 -2.50 5.50
N SER A 121 -13.12 -3.84 5.37
CA SER A 121 -13.75 -4.74 6.34
C SER A 121 -13.19 -4.60 7.75
N ASP A 122 -11.87 -4.42 7.87
CA ASP A 122 -11.20 -4.20 9.15
C ASP A 122 -11.65 -2.86 9.78
N SER A 123 -11.77 -1.82 8.95
CA SER A 123 -12.22 -0.50 9.38
C SER A 123 -13.68 -0.51 9.84
N MET A 124 -14.57 -1.20 9.11
CA MET A 124 -15.99 -1.29 9.44
C MET A 124 -16.26 -2.15 10.68
N SER A 125 -15.56 -3.27 10.81
CA SER A 125 -15.67 -4.15 11.99
C SER A 125 -15.30 -3.40 13.27
N ARG A 126 -14.28 -2.53 13.21
CA ARG A 126 -13.88 -1.68 14.33
C ARG A 126 -14.87 -0.56 14.60
N ALA A 127 -15.36 0.11 13.56
CA ALA A 127 -16.38 1.13 13.73
C ALA A 127 -17.64 0.56 14.41
N ALA A 128 -18.06 -0.64 14.01
CA ALA A 128 -19.18 -1.36 14.61
C ALA A 128 -18.96 -1.75 16.08
N ALA A 129 -17.70 -1.96 16.51
CA ALA A 129 -17.39 -2.25 17.91
C ALA A 129 -17.61 -1.04 18.84
N VAL A 130 -17.54 0.19 18.31
CA VAL A 130 -17.69 1.44 19.08
C VAL A 130 -19.14 1.95 19.04
N VAL A 131 -19.91 1.58 18.02
CA VAL A 131 -21.31 1.99 17.89
C VAL A 131 -22.22 1.04 18.70
N PRO A 132 -23.00 1.54 19.66
CA PRO A 132 -23.92 0.71 20.42
C PRO A 132 -25.07 0.21 19.51
N LEU A 133 -25.14 -1.10 19.32
CA LEU A 133 -26.14 -1.80 18.50
C LEU A 133 -26.89 -2.83 19.35
N ALA A 134 -28.02 -3.33 18.87
CA ALA A 134 -28.68 -4.45 19.54
C ALA A 134 -27.74 -5.67 19.60
N PRO A 135 -27.74 -6.49 20.68
CA PRO A 135 -26.73 -7.52 20.91
C PRO A 135 -26.53 -8.51 19.76
N GLU A 136 -27.62 -8.91 19.11
CA GLU A 136 -27.56 -9.83 17.96
C GLU A 136 -26.99 -9.18 16.70
N LEU A 137 -27.28 -7.89 16.47
CA LEU A 137 -26.70 -7.12 15.37
C LEU A 137 -25.22 -6.83 15.62
N GLN A 138 -24.83 -6.57 16.87
CA GLN A 138 -23.46 -6.27 17.25
C GLN A 138 -22.52 -7.47 17.02
N LYS A 139 -22.96 -8.70 17.33
CA LYS A 139 -22.18 -9.93 17.04
C LYS A 139 -21.85 -10.06 15.56
N TRP A 140 -22.83 -9.82 14.68
CA TRP A 140 -22.63 -9.88 13.23
C TRP A 140 -21.82 -8.69 12.71
N ALA A 141 -22.04 -7.49 13.26
CA ALA A 141 -21.36 -6.28 12.84
C ALA A 141 -19.88 -6.21 13.26
N ILE A 142 -19.44 -6.99 14.24
CA ILE A 142 -18.01 -7.14 14.59
C ILE A 142 -17.34 -8.19 13.70
N ASP A 143 -18.09 -9.10 13.05
CA ASP A 143 -17.51 -10.11 12.18
C ASP A 143 -17.01 -9.50 10.86
N ARG A 144 -15.69 -9.50 10.70
CA ARG A 144 -15.00 -9.09 9.48
C ARG A 144 -15.50 -9.80 8.23
N LYS A 145 -15.83 -11.09 8.30
CA LYS A 145 -16.29 -11.87 7.13
C LYS A 145 -17.62 -11.35 6.61
N ALA A 146 -18.50 -10.90 7.51
CA ALA A 146 -19.76 -10.28 7.14
C ALA A 146 -19.54 -9.00 6.32
N TRP A 147 -18.64 -8.12 6.79
CA TRP A 147 -18.29 -6.90 6.07
C TRP A 147 -17.62 -7.15 4.73
N ILE A 148 -16.74 -8.16 4.61
CA ILE A 148 -16.15 -8.53 3.31
C ILE A 148 -17.25 -8.87 2.30
N LEU A 149 -18.23 -9.70 2.70
CA LEU A 149 -19.33 -10.10 1.81
C LEU A 149 -20.23 -8.92 1.45
N VAL A 150 -20.61 -8.07 2.42
CA VAL A 150 -21.44 -6.89 2.18
C VAL A 150 -20.74 -5.90 1.26
N CYS A 151 -19.47 -5.60 1.52
CA CYS A 151 -18.68 -4.71 0.67
C CYS A 151 -18.49 -5.29 -0.73
N ALA A 152 -18.24 -6.59 -0.88
CA ALA A 152 -18.14 -7.23 -2.18
C ALA A 152 -19.46 -7.15 -2.95
N LEU A 153 -20.60 -7.40 -2.30
CA LEU A 153 -21.93 -7.34 -2.90
C LEU A 153 -22.30 -5.93 -3.37
N ILE A 154 -21.74 -4.88 -2.76
CA ILE A 154 -21.93 -3.49 -3.16
C ILE A 154 -20.92 -3.07 -4.25
N VAL A 155 -19.63 -3.37 -4.07
CA VAL A 155 -18.55 -2.89 -4.94
C VAL A 155 -18.56 -3.57 -6.30
N ILE A 156 -18.84 -4.88 -6.35
CA ILE A 156 -18.87 -5.65 -7.61
C ILE A 156 -19.89 -5.06 -8.60
N PRO A 157 -21.19 -4.88 -8.27
CA PRO A 157 -22.15 -4.32 -9.22
C PRO A 157 -21.86 -2.85 -9.55
N LEU A 158 -21.33 -2.06 -8.60
CA LEU A 158 -20.91 -0.68 -8.85
C LEU A 158 -19.70 -0.55 -9.79
N SER A 159 -18.96 -1.63 -9.99
CA SER A 159 -17.80 -1.71 -10.88
C SER A 159 -18.16 -2.19 -12.30
N MET A 160 -19.40 -2.62 -12.52
CA MET A 160 -19.93 -3.02 -13.84
C MET A 160 -20.38 -1.90 -14.80
N PRO A 161 -20.60 -0.62 -14.40
CA PRO A 161 -21.01 0.40 -15.36
C PRO A 161 -19.85 0.79 -16.28
N ARG A 162 -20.13 0.86 -17.59
CA ARG A 162 -19.16 1.12 -18.66
C ARG A 162 -18.61 2.55 -18.68
N HIS A 163 -19.22 3.48 -17.95
CA HIS A 163 -18.87 4.90 -17.95
C HIS A 163 -18.92 5.50 -16.54
N LEU A 164 -17.79 5.59 -15.87
CA LEU A 164 -17.66 6.33 -14.61
C LEU A 164 -17.24 7.78 -14.92
N HIS A 165 -18.21 8.64 -15.19
CA HIS A 165 -17.95 10.05 -15.53
C HIS A 165 -17.42 10.90 -14.34
N SER A 166 -17.29 10.31 -13.14
CA SER A 166 -17.03 10.98 -11.86
C SER A 166 -15.67 10.64 -11.21
N LEU A 167 -14.69 10.06 -11.95
CA LEU A 167 -13.39 9.69 -11.37
C LEU A 167 -12.66 10.87 -10.68
N ARG A 168 -12.83 12.10 -11.18
CA ARG A 168 -12.19 13.28 -10.59
C ARG A 168 -12.64 13.54 -9.14
N PHE A 169 -13.93 13.35 -8.84
CA PHE A 169 -14.45 13.53 -7.48
C PHE A 169 -13.94 12.44 -6.54
N SER A 170 -13.92 11.19 -7.02
CA SER A 170 -13.37 10.06 -6.26
C SER A 170 -11.88 10.22 -5.99
N SER A 171 -11.11 10.77 -6.94
CA SER A 171 -9.67 10.99 -6.76
C SER A 171 -9.35 12.14 -5.81
N LEU A 172 -10.15 13.20 -5.82
CA LEU A 172 -10.04 14.27 -4.82
C LEU A 172 -10.35 13.75 -3.42
N LEU A 173 -11.48 13.07 -3.24
CA LEU A 173 -11.90 12.53 -1.94
C LEU A 173 -10.87 11.55 -1.36
N GLY A 174 -10.31 10.67 -2.19
CA GLY A 174 -9.27 9.73 -1.76
C GLY A 174 -7.99 10.44 -1.30
N ASN A 175 -7.51 11.43 -2.04
CA ASN A 175 -6.33 12.20 -1.62
C ASN A 175 -6.59 13.03 -0.36
N LEU A 176 -7.81 13.56 -0.15
CA LEU A 176 -8.18 14.24 1.09
C LEU A 176 -8.19 13.28 2.28
N ALA A 177 -8.70 12.06 2.11
CA ALA A 177 -8.66 11.03 3.15
C ALA A 177 -7.21 10.65 3.52
N VAL A 178 -6.33 10.51 2.51
CA VAL A 178 -4.90 10.28 2.74
C VAL A 178 -4.27 11.46 3.48
N ALA A 179 -4.54 12.70 3.04
CA ALA A 179 -4.05 13.89 3.72
C ALA A 179 -4.52 13.94 5.18
N TYR A 180 -5.78 13.58 5.45
CA TYR A 180 -6.31 13.46 6.81
C TYR A 180 -5.53 12.43 7.64
N VAL A 181 -5.27 11.23 7.11
CA VAL A 181 -4.49 10.20 7.82
C VAL A 181 -3.07 10.68 8.10
N VAL A 182 -2.40 11.32 7.13
CA VAL A 182 -1.06 11.89 7.33
C VAL A 182 -1.08 12.94 8.43
N CYS A 183 -1.99 13.91 8.36
CA CYS A 183 -2.14 14.94 9.37
C CYS A 183 -2.46 14.34 10.75
N MET A 184 -3.33 13.33 10.82
CA MET A 184 -3.66 12.63 12.06
C MET A 184 -2.41 11.98 12.67
N VAL A 185 -1.63 11.22 11.89
CA VAL A 185 -0.40 10.55 12.39
C VAL A 185 0.63 11.57 12.87
N VAL A 186 0.86 12.63 12.10
CA VAL A 186 1.83 13.68 12.47
C VAL A 186 1.36 14.45 13.71
N ALA A 187 0.10 14.91 13.73
CA ALA A 187 -0.45 15.65 14.86
C ALA A 187 -0.47 14.80 16.13
N TRP A 188 -0.83 13.52 16.02
CA TRP A 188 -0.81 12.60 17.15
C TRP A 188 0.59 12.48 17.75
N TRP A 189 1.63 12.35 16.92
CA TRP A 189 3.02 12.36 17.39
C TRP A 189 3.41 13.68 18.05
N VAL A 190 3.02 14.82 17.46
CA VAL A 190 3.34 16.15 18.01
C VAL A 190 2.69 16.36 19.38
N VAL A 191 1.45 15.89 19.58
CA VAL A 191 0.71 16.06 20.84
C VAL A 191 1.12 15.07 21.91
N ASN A 192 1.23 13.78 21.57
CA ASN A 192 1.45 12.72 22.55
C ASN A 192 2.93 12.39 22.75
N GLY A 193 3.79 12.77 21.81
CA GLY A 193 5.18 12.33 21.79
C GLY A 193 5.31 10.80 21.71
N PRO A 194 6.48 10.25 22.07
CA PRO A 194 6.67 8.81 22.19
C PRO A 194 5.81 8.23 23.31
N GLN A 195 5.04 7.16 23.05
CA GLN A 195 4.17 6.56 24.07
C GLN A 195 4.98 5.99 25.26
N ALA A 196 4.53 6.29 26.49
CA ALA A 196 5.16 5.84 27.73
C ALA A 196 5.13 4.30 27.83
N GLY A 197 6.32 3.71 28.02
CA GLY A 197 6.58 2.28 27.84
C GLY A 197 7.63 2.01 26.76
N SER A 198 7.67 2.85 25.71
CA SER A 198 8.73 2.79 24.67
C SER A 198 10.07 3.37 25.13
N LEU A 199 10.12 4.01 26.31
CA LEU A 199 11.31 4.66 26.88
C LEU A 199 11.96 3.85 28.01
N ARG A 200 11.34 2.77 28.50
CA ARG A 200 11.97 1.90 29.52
C ARG A 200 13.04 0.99 28.93
N ASP A 201 12.89 0.60 27.66
CA ASP A 201 13.94 -0.13 26.91
C ASP A 201 14.99 0.79 26.26
N PHE A 202 14.78 2.12 26.38
CA PHE A 202 15.81 3.15 26.16
C PHE A 202 16.92 3.13 27.23
N GLY A 203 17.01 2.10 28.08
CA GLY A 203 18.25 1.80 28.82
C GLY A 203 19.47 1.72 27.89
N VAL A 204 19.26 1.28 26.64
CA VAL A 204 20.28 1.28 25.57
C VAL A 204 20.65 2.70 25.12
N LEU A 205 19.71 3.65 25.09
CA LEU A 205 20.02 5.03 24.70
C LEU A 205 20.49 5.91 25.87
N ARG A 206 20.24 5.47 27.11
CA ARG A 206 20.94 5.97 28.30
C ARG A 206 22.38 5.46 28.34
N SER A 207 22.65 4.23 27.89
CA SER A 207 24.03 3.74 27.72
C SER A 207 24.73 4.37 26.50
N VAL A 208 24.00 4.72 25.43
CA VAL A 208 24.55 5.46 24.28
C VAL A 208 24.87 6.92 24.62
N ARG A 209 24.12 7.55 25.54
CA ARG A 209 24.49 8.86 26.09
C ARG A 209 25.75 8.79 26.97
N ASP A 210 26.07 7.62 27.50
CA ASP A 210 27.31 7.33 28.21
C ASP A 210 28.47 7.04 27.23
N THR A 211 28.20 6.51 26.04
CA THR A 211 29.17 6.48 24.93
C THR A 211 29.22 7.84 24.20
N ARG A 212 29.68 8.86 24.91
CA ARG A 212 30.16 10.14 24.32
C ARG A 212 31.41 9.95 23.43
N ASP A 213 31.81 8.70 23.22
CA ASP A 213 32.98 8.25 22.51
C ASP A 213 32.61 7.81 21.08
N HIS A 214 32.18 8.76 20.22
CA HIS A 214 32.35 8.81 18.75
C HIS A 214 32.14 7.54 17.87
N ASN A 215 31.65 6.43 18.38
CA ASN A 215 31.49 5.18 17.64
C ASN A 215 30.06 5.07 17.09
N TRP A 216 29.87 5.69 15.92
CA TRP A 216 28.66 5.56 15.10
C TRP A 216 28.27 4.09 14.85
N SER A 217 29.24 3.18 14.81
CA SER A 217 29.03 1.73 14.69
C SER A 217 28.21 1.12 15.84
N ALA A 218 28.43 1.56 17.09
CA ALA A 218 27.73 1.02 18.25
C ALA A 218 26.26 1.49 18.32
N ALA A 219 26.01 2.74 17.91
CA ALA A 219 24.64 3.27 17.80
C ALA A 219 23.85 2.59 16.67
N VAL A 220 24.51 2.27 15.55
CA VAL A 220 23.94 1.47 14.47
C VAL A 220 23.70 0.02 14.94
N GLU A 221 24.64 -0.59 15.68
CA GLU A 221 24.48 -1.94 16.23
C GLU A 221 23.31 -2.06 17.19
N ALA A 222 23.14 -1.08 18.09
CA ALA A 222 22.00 -0.99 19.01
C ALA A 222 20.66 -0.81 18.27
N ALA A 223 20.63 -0.01 17.21
CA ALA A 223 19.44 0.14 16.36
C ALA A 223 19.13 -1.13 15.55
N THR A 224 20.15 -1.94 15.23
CA THR A 224 20.00 -3.25 14.58
C THR A 224 19.71 -4.41 15.54
N GLN A 225 19.89 -4.24 16.86
CA GLN A 225 19.63 -5.30 17.85
C GLN A 225 18.14 -5.65 17.96
N GLY A 226 17.23 -4.66 17.92
CA GLY A 226 15.78 -4.94 17.87
C GLY A 226 15.33 -5.75 16.64
N TRP A 227 16.14 -5.75 15.58
CA TRP A 227 15.99 -6.55 14.36
C TRP A 227 16.51 -7.99 14.53
N ARG A 228 17.47 -8.20 15.43
CA ARG A 228 18.04 -9.51 15.78
C ARG A 228 17.14 -10.28 16.76
N ASP A 229 16.42 -9.56 17.62
CA ASP A 229 15.58 -10.17 18.66
C ASP A 229 14.20 -10.65 18.16
N LEU A 230 13.74 -10.16 16.99
CA LEU A 230 12.48 -10.58 16.35
C LEU A 230 12.57 -11.91 15.59
N ALA A 231 13.75 -12.48 15.43
CA ALA A 231 14.00 -13.63 14.55
C ALA A 231 14.89 -14.67 15.24
N ALA A 232 14.32 -15.83 15.55
CA ALA A 232 15.00 -16.92 16.26
C ALA A 232 16.10 -17.58 15.41
N SER A 233 16.00 -17.50 14.07
CA SER A 233 16.99 -18.03 13.12
C SER A 233 17.37 -17.02 12.05
N ASP A 234 18.51 -17.23 11.38
CA ASP A 234 18.90 -16.39 10.24
C ASP A 234 17.90 -16.47 9.07
N LEU A 235 17.18 -17.59 8.93
CA LEU A 235 16.12 -17.73 7.93
C LEU A 235 14.95 -16.78 8.21
N ASP A 236 14.55 -16.64 9.47
CA ASP A 236 13.44 -15.76 9.86
C ASP A 236 13.76 -14.28 9.54
N LYS A 237 15.03 -13.88 9.70
CA LYS A 237 15.50 -12.52 9.33
C LYS A 237 15.30 -12.25 7.84
N TRP A 238 15.63 -13.22 6.99
CA TRP A 238 15.40 -13.10 5.55
C TRP A 238 13.92 -13.03 5.22
N VAL A 239 13.09 -13.87 5.85
CA VAL A 239 11.63 -13.89 5.63
C VAL A 239 11.00 -12.53 5.98
N TYR A 240 11.31 -11.95 7.15
CA TYR A 240 10.80 -10.64 7.53
C TYR A 240 11.32 -9.51 6.62
N GLY A 241 12.60 -9.57 6.24
CA GLY A 241 13.18 -8.63 5.27
C GLY A 241 12.46 -8.66 3.91
N PHE A 242 12.25 -9.85 3.35
CA PHE A 242 11.51 -10.01 2.08
C PHE A 242 10.06 -9.56 2.20
N TYR A 243 9.40 -9.88 3.31
CA TYR A 243 8.04 -9.44 3.57
C TYR A 243 7.95 -7.90 3.63
N ALA A 244 8.83 -7.24 4.38
CA ALA A 244 8.86 -5.79 4.50
C ALA A 244 9.20 -5.09 3.17
N VAL A 245 10.15 -5.63 2.40
CA VAL A 245 10.45 -5.12 1.05
C VAL A 245 9.23 -5.31 0.13
N SER A 246 8.53 -6.43 0.22
CA SER A 246 7.31 -6.69 -0.57
C SER A 246 6.20 -5.69 -0.26
N LEU A 247 6.03 -5.31 1.01
CA LEU A 247 5.11 -4.23 1.40
C LEU A 247 5.49 -2.91 0.70
N ILE A 248 6.77 -2.53 0.72
CA ILE A 248 7.28 -1.30 0.08
C ILE A 248 7.16 -1.35 -1.45
N VAL A 249 7.42 -2.50 -2.07
CA VAL A 249 7.22 -2.69 -3.52
C VAL A 249 5.75 -2.50 -3.89
N ASN A 250 4.83 -3.05 -3.10
CA ASN A 250 3.40 -2.89 -3.32
C ASN A 250 2.95 -1.40 -3.24
N LEU A 251 3.55 -0.62 -2.35
CA LEU A 251 3.33 0.84 -2.23
C LEU A 251 3.77 1.64 -3.47
N MET A 252 4.78 1.15 -4.18
CA MET A 252 5.32 1.80 -5.39
C MET A 252 4.74 1.23 -6.68
N SER A 253 3.80 0.30 -6.60
CA SER A 253 3.25 -0.39 -7.76
C SER A 253 2.10 0.39 -8.40
N CYS A 254 2.36 1.08 -9.51
CA CYS A 254 1.34 1.77 -10.29
C CYS A 254 1.43 1.56 -11.81
N HIS A 255 2.25 0.61 -12.27
CA HIS A 255 2.44 0.30 -13.70
C HIS A 255 1.14 -0.14 -14.37
N GLN A 256 0.29 -0.87 -13.67
CA GLN A 256 -1.01 -1.34 -14.17
C GLN A 256 -1.93 -0.22 -14.67
N ILE A 257 -1.84 0.99 -14.09
CA ILE A 257 -2.71 2.14 -14.43
C ILE A 257 -2.00 3.18 -15.33
N ILE A 258 -0.74 2.97 -15.71
CA ILE A 258 0.03 4.03 -16.37
C ILE A 258 -0.54 4.39 -17.76
N TYR A 259 -0.95 3.39 -18.54
CA TYR A 259 -1.45 3.61 -19.90
C TYR A 259 -2.87 4.18 -19.93
N THR A 260 -3.70 3.87 -18.94
CA THR A 260 -5.02 4.49 -18.82
C THR A 260 -4.88 5.98 -18.49
N VAL A 261 -4.01 6.33 -17.53
CA VAL A 261 -3.70 7.75 -17.22
C VAL A 261 -3.07 8.45 -18.41
N TYR A 262 -2.19 7.78 -19.16
CA TYR A 262 -1.59 8.35 -20.37
C TYR A 262 -2.62 8.64 -21.48
N ASN A 263 -3.58 7.74 -21.70
CA ASN A 263 -4.63 7.92 -22.70
C ASN A 263 -5.64 9.00 -22.32
N GLU A 264 -5.87 9.22 -21.02
CA GLU A 264 -6.78 10.25 -20.52
C GLU A 264 -6.14 11.66 -20.49
N LEU A 265 -4.81 11.75 -20.49
CA LEU A 265 -4.08 13.02 -20.41
C LEU A 265 -4.33 13.90 -21.65
N GLN A 266 -4.72 15.15 -21.42
CA GLN A 266 -4.90 16.13 -22.49
C GLN A 266 -3.57 16.41 -23.20
N ASP A 267 -3.59 16.41 -24.54
CA ASP A 267 -2.42 16.46 -25.44
C ASP A 267 -1.26 15.63 -24.89
N HIS A 268 -1.55 14.33 -24.71
CA HIS A 268 -0.61 13.38 -24.15
C HIS A 268 0.71 13.38 -24.92
N SER A 269 1.80 13.48 -24.17
CA SER A 269 3.15 13.35 -24.70
C SER A 269 4.04 12.69 -23.64
N PRO A 270 5.13 12.00 -24.02
CA PRO A 270 6.03 11.38 -23.05
C PRO A 270 6.65 12.39 -22.08
N VAL A 271 6.80 13.65 -22.48
CA VAL A 271 7.36 14.72 -21.64
C VAL A 271 6.33 15.12 -20.56
N ARG A 272 5.10 15.40 -20.97
CA ARG A 272 4.01 15.75 -20.02
C ARG A 272 3.71 14.59 -19.09
N MET A 273 3.68 13.37 -19.63
CA MET A 273 3.50 12.16 -18.81
C MET A 273 4.67 11.95 -17.85
N GLY A 274 5.90 12.22 -18.27
CA GLY A 274 7.08 12.17 -17.40
C GLY A 274 6.94 13.12 -16.20
N LEU A 275 6.43 14.34 -16.41
CA LEU A 275 6.14 15.27 -15.33
C LEU A 275 5.03 14.78 -14.40
N VAL A 276 3.96 14.17 -14.95
CA VAL A 276 2.90 13.54 -14.13
C VAL A 276 3.49 12.42 -13.27
N ILE A 277 4.33 11.55 -13.83
CA ILE A 277 4.99 10.45 -13.12
C ILE A 277 5.87 11.01 -12.00
N ASP A 278 6.80 11.92 -12.32
CA ASP A 278 7.77 12.42 -11.36
C ASP A 278 7.09 13.17 -10.20
N ALA A 279 6.07 14.00 -10.50
CA ALA A 279 5.30 14.68 -9.47
C ALA A 279 4.50 13.71 -8.57
N SER A 280 3.86 12.70 -9.16
CA SER A 280 3.04 11.73 -8.40
C SER A 280 3.90 10.83 -7.50
N VAL A 281 5.03 10.34 -8.03
CA VAL A 281 5.98 9.51 -7.28
C VAL A 281 6.64 10.32 -6.17
N ALA A 282 7.07 11.56 -6.44
CA ALA A 282 7.67 12.42 -5.42
C ALA A 282 6.68 12.73 -4.28
N LEU A 283 5.44 13.08 -4.61
CA LEU A 283 4.41 13.37 -3.61
C LEU A 283 4.07 12.13 -2.77
N SER A 284 3.93 10.97 -3.40
CA SER A 284 3.66 9.71 -2.69
C SER A 284 4.84 9.29 -1.81
N THR A 285 6.07 9.46 -2.29
CA THR A 285 7.29 9.21 -1.51
C THR A 285 7.35 10.09 -0.25
N GLY A 286 7.02 11.38 -0.38
CA GLY A 286 6.93 12.30 0.77
C GLY A 286 5.91 11.82 1.80
N ILE A 287 4.72 11.41 1.35
CA ILE A 287 3.68 10.84 2.21
C ILE A 287 4.19 9.59 2.94
N TYR A 288 4.87 8.69 2.24
CA TYR A 288 5.38 7.45 2.83
C TYR A 288 6.46 7.70 3.87
N LEU A 289 7.36 8.64 3.62
CA LEU A 289 8.38 9.01 4.61
C LEU A 289 7.75 9.66 5.83
N LEU A 290 6.77 10.55 5.66
CA LEU A 290 6.06 11.16 6.79
C LEU A 290 5.34 10.10 7.63
N VAL A 291 4.49 9.27 7.01
CA VAL A 291 3.73 8.24 7.74
C VAL A 291 4.66 7.19 8.34
N GLY A 292 5.69 6.75 7.61
CA GLY A 292 6.66 5.78 8.10
C GLY A 292 7.45 6.27 9.30
N TRP A 293 8.05 7.47 9.23
CA TRP A 293 8.81 8.04 10.33
C TRP A 293 7.93 8.37 11.53
N PHE A 294 6.85 9.15 11.35
CA PHE A 294 6.01 9.58 12.47
C PHE A 294 5.20 8.42 13.06
N GLY A 295 4.74 7.49 12.22
CA GLY A 295 4.07 6.27 12.70
C GLY A 295 5.02 5.39 13.51
N TRP A 296 6.22 5.13 13.00
CA TRP A 296 7.22 4.36 13.74
C TRP A 296 7.66 5.05 15.04
N LEU A 297 7.88 6.38 15.01
CA LEU A 297 8.26 7.14 16.21
C LEU A 297 7.17 7.17 17.29
N THR A 298 5.90 7.10 16.88
CA THR A 298 4.75 7.11 17.80
C THR A 298 4.60 5.79 18.56
N TRP A 299 4.60 4.66 17.83
CA TRP A 299 4.25 3.34 18.40
C TRP A 299 5.45 2.39 18.59
N ARG A 300 6.58 2.61 17.89
CA ARG A 300 7.81 1.82 17.94
C ARG A 300 7.58 0.31 17.85
N GLU A 301 7.91 -0.45 18.89
CA GLU A 301 7.82 -1.91 18.94
C GLU A 301 6.37 -2.43 18.94
N LYS A 302 5.40 -1.55 19.22
CA LYS A 302 3.98 -1.90 19.22
C LYS A 302 3.30 -1.65 17.87
N VAL A 303 4.06 -1.35 16.82
CA VAL A 303 3.49 -1.16 15.48
C VAL A 303 3.01 -2.51 14.94
N VAL A 304 1.71 -2.59 14.66
CA VAL A 304 1.04 -3.69 13.97
C VAL A 304 0.96 -3.38 12.46
N GLY A 305 0.80 -4.41 11.63
CA GLY A 305 0.75 -4.32 10.15
C GLY A 305 -0.31 -3.39 9.55
N ASP A 306 -1.27 -2.92 10.34
CA ASP A 306 -2.16 -1.80 10.01
C ASP A 306 -2.04 -0.77 11.15
N VAL A 307 -1.59 0.44 10.80
CA VAL A 307 -1.37 1.54 11.74
C VAL A 307 -2.62 1.91 12.53
N LEU A 308 -3.82 1.71 11.95
CA LEU A 308 -5.09 1.98 12.63
C LEU A 308 -5.38 0.97 13.76
N ASN A 309 -4.60 -0.12 13.87
CA ASN A 309 -4.72 -1.09 14.96
C ASN A 309 -3.97 -0.60 16.19
N ASN A 310 -3.00 0.31 16.02
CA ASN A 310 -2.09 0.70 17.09
C ASN A 310 -2.72 1.69 18.08
N SER A 311 -3.81 2.35 17.71
CA SER A 311 -4.52 3.33 18.55
C SER A 311 -5.39 2.68 19.62
N LEU A 312 -5.53 1.35 19.63
CA LEU A 312 -6.32 0.64 20.64
C LEU A 312 -5.43 -0.23 21.51
N SER A 313 -4.90 0.38 22.56
CA SER A 313 -4.69 -0.32 23.82
C SER A 313 -6.07 -0.73 24.35
N TRP A 314 -6.59 -1.87 23.90
CA TRP A 314 -7.89 -2.43 24.29
C TRP A 314 -7.99 -2.82 25.79
N HIS A 315 -7.09 -2.33 26.64
CA HIS A 315 -7.15 -2.49 28.09
C HIS A 315 -7.96 -1.40 28.80
N GLU A 316 -8.39 -0.34 28.11
CA GLU A 316 -9.05 0.81 28.77
C GLU A 316 -10.48 1.13 28.28
N LEU A 317 -11.11 0.24 27.47
CA LEU A 317 -12.54 0.42 27.19
C LEU A 317 -13.39 -0.01 28.41
N PRO A 318 -14.40 0.77 28.82
CA PRO A 318 -15.14 0.57 30.06
C PRO A 318 -16.13 -0.62 30.03
N PHE A 319 -16.05 -1.51 29.04
CA PHE A 319 -16.95 -2.65 28.91
C PHE A 319 -16.17 -3.98 28.93
N PRO A 320 -16.51 -4.91 29.83
CA PRO A 320 -15.87 -6.23 29.85
C PRO A 320 -16.29 -7.03 28.62
N TYR A 321 -15.31 -7.42 27.79
CA TYR A 321 -15.55 -8.35 26.69
C TYR A 321 -15.62 -9.80 27.20
N PRO A 322 -16.45 -10.66 26.58
CA PRO A 322 -16.47 -12.07 26.89
C PRO A 322 -15.15 -12.76 26.52
N SER A 323 -14.70 -13.67 27.40
CA SER A 323 -13.42 -14.38 27.37
C SER A 323 -13.13 -15.20 26.10
N SER A 324 -14.12 -15.42 25.24
CA SER A 324 -13.96 -16.11 23.95
C SER A 324 -13.23 -15.27 22.89
N LEU A 325 -13.21 -13.94 23.01
CA LEU A 325 -12.45 -13.04 22.11
C LEU A 325 -10.96 -12.96 22.49
N HIS A 326 -10.61 -13.18 23.76
CA HIS A 326 -9.21 -13.31 24.18
C HIS A 326 -8.50 -14.50 23.52
N MET A 327 -9.25 -15.55 23.19
CA MET A 327 -8.68 -16.77 22.63
C MET A 327 -8.38 -16.65 21.13
N GLN A 328 -9.11 -15.82 20.36
CA GLN A 328 -8.86 -15.66 18.92
C GLN A 328 -7.62 -14.80 18.60
N PHE A 329 -7.22 -13.87 19.48
CA PHE A 329 -6.01 -13.05 19.29
C PHE A 329 -4.73 -13.69 19.85
N ASN A 330 -4.85 -14.73 20.70
CA ASN A 330 -3.68 -15.45 21.22
C ASN A 330 -3.04 -16.41 20.18
N TYR A 331 -3.75 -16.75 19.11
CA TYR A 331 -3.21 -17.67 18.08
C TYR A 331 -2.22 -17.02 17.10
N THR A 332 -2.04 -15.70 17.13
CA THR A 332 -1.02 -15.02 16.29
C THR A 332 0.28 -14.69 17.04
N HIS A 333 0.38 -15.03 18.34
CA HIS A 333 1.58 -14.83 19.16
C HIS A 333 2.09 -16.11 19.84
N ALA A 334 1.77 -17.28 19.31
CA ALA A 334 2.50 -18.50 19.66
C ALA A 334 3.82 -18.54 18.87
N VAL A 335 4.82 -17.79 19.35
CA VAL A 335 6.22 -18.18 19.12
C VAL A 335 6.34 -19.57 19.76
N PRO A 336 6.71 -20.63 19.01
CA PRO A 336 6.94 -21.93 19.63
C PRO A 336 8.10 -21.77 20.62
N GLN A 337 7.89 -22.27 21.84
CA GLN A 337 8.96 -22.44 22.83
C GLN A 337 10.07 -23.33 22.29
#